data_AF-A0A820UWQ0-F1
#
_entry.id   AF-A0A820UWQ0-F1
#
_cell.length_a   1.000
_cell.length_b   1.000
_cell.length_c   1.000
_cell.angle_alpha   90.00
_cell.angle_beta   90.00
_cell.angle_gamma   90.00
#
_symmetry.space_group_name_H-M   'P 1'
#
loop_
_entity.id
_entity.type
_entity.pdbx_description
1 polymer ?
#
loop_
_entity_poly.entity_id
_entity_poly.type
_entity_poly.pdbx_seq_one_letter_code
_entity_poly.pdbx_strand_id
1 'polypeptide(L)'
;MTHTHPNKVTFIVTQPNGFTARSTFFDKIAPSAEICSLVSCGKEIESGCILSTFDFNAEMILNIDEINVLAGVFLELSMAGSTSGFKFLSCIKLTVMSQLLFVGSGGGIMLSPGYAINSMSESYFISSTGAFIQVFNLSTGINIGM
;
A
#
# COMPACT_ATOMS: atom_id res chain seq x y z
N MET A 1 -1.96 -11.89 26.20
CA MET A 1 -1.05 -10.80 25.80
C MET A 1 -1.77 -9.98 24.75
N THR A 2 -2.33 -8.85 25.17
CA THR A 2 -3.17 -7.95 24.37
C THR A 2 -2.30 -6.85 23.76
N HIS A 3 -2.10 -6.88 22.44
CA HIS A 3 -1.56 -5.74 21.70
C HIS A 3 -2.73 -4.90 21.18
N THR A 4 -3.30 -4.08 22.05
CA THR A 4 -4.25 -3.02 21.66
C THR A 4 -3.50 -1.70 21.68
N HIS A 5 -3.13 -1.19 20.50
CA HIS A 5 -2.82 0.23 20.34
C HIS A 5 -4.16 0.99 20.43
N PRO A 6 -4.39 1.87 21.43
CA PRO A 6 -5.72 2.42 21.70
C PRO A 6 -6.30 3.33 20.61
N ASN A 7 -5.51 3.74 19.61
CA ASN A 7 -5.91 4.71 18.58
C ASN A 7 -5.55 4.21 17.17
N LYS A 8 -5.98 2.99 16.81
CA LYS A 8 -5.84 2.48 15.44
C LYS A 8 -7.15 2.65 14.68
N VAL A 9 -7.14 3.43 13.59
CA VAL A 9 -8.30 3.56 12.70
C VAL A 9 -8.09 2.66 11.49
N THR A 10 -8.97 1.67 11.30
CA THR A 10 -8.95 0.77 10.15
C THR A 10 -9.88 1.30 9.07
N PHE A 11 -9.33 1.59 7.88
CA PHE A 11 -10.14 1.93 6.71
C PHE A 11 -10.53 0.66 5.97
N ILE A 12 -11.84 0.45 5.81
CA ILE A 12 -12.41 -0.72 5.13
C ILE A 12 -12.76 -0.33 3.70
N VAL A 13 -12.16 -1.01 2.72
CA VAL A 13 -12.48 -0.84 1.31
C VAL A 13 -13.64 -1.76 0.91
N THR A 14 -14.65 -1.18 0.27
CA THR A 14 -15.91 -1.86 -0.10
C THR A 14 -16.26 -1.73 -1.58
N GLN A 15 -15.52 -0.90 -2.35
CA GLN A 15 -15.72 -0.72 -3.79
C GLN A 15 -14.38 -0.59 -4.51
N PRO A 16 -14.26 -1.11 -5.75
CA PRO A 16 -13.05 -0.97 -6.54
C PRO A 16 -12.89 0.48 -7.04
N ASN A 17 -11.87 1.19 -6.56
CA ASN A 17 -11.51 2.53 -7.02
C ASN A 17 -10.13 2.96 -6.44
N GLY A 18 -9.77 4.22 -6.66
CA GLY A 18 -8.57 4.85 -6.12
C GLY A 18 -8.61 5.07 -4.61
N PHE A 19 -7.44 5.22 -4.01
CA PHE A 19 -7.25 5.47 -2.58
C PHE A 19 -7.84 6.80 -2.09
N THR A 20 -8.04 7.78 -2.97
CA THR A 20 -8.57 9.10 -2.60
C THR A 20 -10.09 9.19 -2.75
N ALA A 21 -10.70 8.25 -3.47
CA ALA A 21 -12.13 8.21 -3.68
C ALA A 21 -12.85 7.79 -2.38
N ARG A 22 -13.69 8.68 -1.84
CA ARG A 22 -14.48 8.40 -0.63
C ARG A 22 -15.38 7.18 -0.81
N SER A 23 -15.96 6.99 -1.99
CA SER A 23 -16.82 5.85 -2.31
C SER A 23 -16.15 4.49 -2.17
N THR A 24 -14.82 4.44 -2.19
CA THR A 24 -14.02 3.24 -1.95
C THR A 24 -14.23 2.68 -0.55
N PHE A 25 -14.57 3.52 0.44
CA PHE A 25 -14.53 3.16 1.85
C PHE A 25 -15.92 3.02 2.47
N PHE A 26 -16.09 2.06 3.39
CA PHE A 26 -17.36 1.75 4.07
C PHE A 26 -18.07 2.99 4.62
N ASP A 27 -17.36 3.81 5.40
CA ASP A 27 -17.90 5.04 6.00
C ASP A 27 -17.84 6.25 5.06
N LYS A 28 -17.45 6.06 3.79
CA LYS A 28 -17.19 7.12 2.81
C LYS A 28 -16.14 8.14 3.27
N ILE A 29 -15.23 7.71 4.14
CA ILE A 29 -14.10 8.49 4.61
C ILE A 29 -12.83 7.85 4.04
N ALA A 30 -12.14 8.61 3.19
CA ALA A 30 -10.84 8.19 2.67
C ALA A 30 -9.73 8.53 3.68
N PRO A 31 -8.69 7.69 3.81
CA PRO A 31 -7.53 8.00 4.61
C PRO A 31 -6.80 9.22 4.03
N SER A 32 -6.43 10.16 4.90
CA SER A 32 -5.65 11.34 4.54
C SER A 32 -4.42 11.46 5.44
N ALA A 33 -3.41 12.21 4.99
CA ALA A 33 -2.22 12.48 5.80
C ALA A 33 -2.59 13.18 7.13
N GLU A 34 -3.59 14.06 7.10
CA GLU A 34 -4.12 14.72 8.28
C GLU A 34 -4.68 13.71 9.29
N ILE A 35 -5.61 12.84 8.86
CA ILE A 35 -6.20 11.81 9.73
C ILE A 35 -5.09 10.88 10.27
N CYS A 36 -4.20 10.41 9.40
CA CYS A 36 -3.13 9.46 9.77
C CYS A 36 -1.94 10.09 10.51
N SER A 37 -1.94 11.42 10.69
CA SER A 37 -1.01 12.11 11.59
C SER A 37 -1.56 12.22 13.01
N LEU A 38 -2.89 12.15 13.17
CA LEU A 38 -3.58 12.28 14.45
C LEU A 38 -3.78 10.92 15.14
N VAL A 39 -3.83 9.84 14.35
CA VAL A 39 -4.03 8.46 14.81
C VAL A 39 -3.17 7.48 14.02
N SER A 40 -2.88 6.30 14.59
CA SER A 40 -2.28 5.21 13.84
C SER A 40 -3.28 4.67 12.80
N CYS A 41 -2.95 4.71 11.52
CA CYS A 41 -3.82 4.20 10.47
C CYS A 41 -3.53 2.73 10.18
N GLY A 42 -4.55 1.88 10.32
CA GLY A 42 -4.61 0.55 9.73
C GLY A 42 -5.47 0.54 8.47
N LYS A 43 -5.31 -0.45 7.60
CA LYS A 43 -6.24 -0.68 6.48
C LYS A 43 -6.60 -2.15 6.39
N GLU A 44 -7.86 -2.40 6.05
CA GLU A 44 -8.40 -3.72 5.74
C GLU A 44 -9.18 -3.60 4.44
N ILE A 45 -8.92 -4.50 3.50
CA ILE A 45 -9.56 -4.45 2.18
C ILE A 45 -10.47 -5.67 2.10
N GLU A 46 -11.78 -5.47 1.88
CA GLU A 46 -12.73 -6.59 1.80
C GLU A 46 -12.57 -7.38 0.50
N SER A 47 -12.84 -8.69 0.58
CA SER A 47 -12.77 -9.63 -0.53
C SER A 47 -13.52 -9.13 -1.78
N GLY A 48 -12.90 -9.26 -2.95
CA GLY A 48 -13.47 -8.85 -4.24
C GLY A 48 -13.20 -7.40 -4.66
N CYS A 49 -12.52 -6.61 -3.83
CA CYS A 49 -12.18 -5.22 -4.17
C CYS A 49 -10.79 -5.07 -4.80
N ILE A 50 -10.63 -4.05 -5.64
CA ILE A 50 -9.35 -3.57 -6.15
C ILE A 50 -9.10 -2.19 -5.58
N LEU A 51 -8.00 -2.00 -4.86
CA LEU A 51 -7.58 -0.70 -4.36
C LEU A 51 -6.34 -0.25 -5.14
N SER A 52 -6.46 0.85 -5.89
CA SER A 52 -5.41 1.26 -6.83
C SER A 52 -4.72 2.54 -6.41
N THR A 53 -3.38 2.56 -6.44
CA THR A 53 -2.55 3.72 -6.08
C THR A 53 -2.37 4.74 -7.20
N PHE A 54 -3.12 4.64 -8.31
CA PHE A 54 -2.97 5.55 -9.46
C PHE A 54 -3.09 7.03 -9.08
N ASP A 55 -3.91 7.36 -8.09
CA ASP A 55 -4.10 8.72 -7.57
C ASP A 55 -2.81 9.34 -6.99
N PHE A 56 -1.84 8.52 -6.61
CA PHE A 56 -0.64 8.95 -5.90
C PHE A 56 0.53 9.33 -6.82
N ASN A 57 0.34 9.39 -8.15
CA ASN A 57 1.40 9.79 -9.10
C ASN A 57 2.76 9.11 -8.80
N ALA A 58 2.72 7.80 -8.53
CA ALA A 58 3.87 6.94 -8.18
C ALA A 58 4.46 7.08 -6.75
N GLU A 59 3.92 7.92 -5.86
CA GLU A 59 4.48 8.14 -4.52
C GLU A 59 3.39 8.20 -3.41
N MET A 60 3.39 7.24 -2.48
CA MET A 60 2.48 7.26 -1.31
C MET A 60 3.10 7.99 -0.12
N ILE A 61 2.48 9.09 0.31
CA ILE A 61 2.90 9.92 1.47
C ILE A 61 1.97 9.68 2.69
N LEU A 62 1.13 8.65 2.66
CA LEU A 62 0.23 8.36 3.78
C LEU A 62 0.96 7.54 4.85
N ASN A 63 1.10 8.11 6.05
CA ASN A 63 1.66 7.44 7.21
C ASN A 63 0.74 6.31 7.70
N ILE A 64 0.84 5.15 7.07
CA ILE A 64 -0.01 3.98 7.34
C ILE A 64 0.86 2.92 8.01
N ASP A 65 0.59 2.67 9.28
CA ASP A 65 1.36 1.73 10.08
C ASP A 65 1.15 0.30 9.61
N GLU A 66 -0.04 -0.04 9.09
CA GLU A 66 -0.33 -1.37 8.58
C GLU A 66 -1.37 -1.36 7.44
N ILE A 67 -1.07 -2.05 6.33
CA ILE A 67 -2.05 -2.40 5.30
C ILE A 67 -2.23 -3.93 5.31
N ASN A 68 -3.45 -4.38 5.59
CA ASN A 68 -3.85 -5.78 5.48
C ASN A 68 -4.68 -5.97 4.20
N VAL A 69 -4.14 -6.75 3.26
CA VAL A 69 -4.83 -7.13 2.02
C VAL A 69 -5.43 -8.51 2.23
N LEU A 70 -6.75 -8.62 2.47
CA LEU A 70 -7.43 -9.90 2.74
C LEU A 70 -7.56 -10.78 1.49
N ALA A 71 -7.85 -12.07 1.67
CA ALA A 71 -8.02 -13.03 0.58
C ALA A 71 -9.10 -12.60 -0.45
N GLY A 72 -8.80 -12.77 -1.74
CA GLY A 72 -9.68 -12.40 -2.85
C GLY A 72 -9.61 -10.93 -3.24
N VAL A 73 -8.58 -10.21 -2.80
CA VAL A 73 -8.40 -8.77 -3.02
C VAL A 73 -7.14 -8.49 -3.83
N PHE A 74 -7.19 -7.41 -4.61
CA PHE A 74 -6.03 -6.88 -5.31
C PHE A 74 -5.65 -5.50 -4.79
N LEU A 75 -4.38 -5.35 -4.37
CA LEU A 75 -3.76 -4.04 -4.21
C LEU A 75 -2.95 -3.74 -5.47
N GLU A 76 -3.36 -2.74 -6.24
CA GLU A 76 -2.63 -2.29 -7.43
C GLU A 76 -1.67 -1.17 -7.07
N LEU A 77 -0.39 -1.42 -7.36
CA LEU A 77 0.70 -0.48 -7.19
C LEU A 77 1.16 0.08 -8.54
N SER A 78 1.46 1.38 -8.53
CA SER A 78 1.85 2.18 -9.69
C SER A 78 0.66 2.58 -10.57
N MET A 79 0.97 3.25 -11.68
CA MET A 79 0.04 3.67 -12.71
C MET A 79 0.40 2.95 -14.01
N ALA A 80 -0.62 2.48 -14.74
CA ALA A 80 -0.42 1.88 -16.05
C ALA A 80 0.35 2.84 -16.98
N GLY A 81 1.41 2.33 -17.61
CA GLY A 81 2.30 3.12 -18.48
C GLY A 81 3.43 3.87 -17.75
N SER A 82 3.45 3.87 -16.41
CA SER A 82 4.56 4.47 -15.64
C SER A 82 5.81 3.59 -15.66
N THR A 83 6.97 4.21 -15.90
CA THR A 83 8.29 3.57 -15.89
C THR A 83 9.09 3.82 -14.61
N SER A 84 8.61 4.71 -13.74
CA SER A 84 9.33 5.14 -12.53
C SER A 84 9.13 4.21 -11.33
N GLY A 85 8.20 3.26 -11.41
CA GLY A 85 7.85 2.39 -10.30
C GLY A 85 6.84 3.01 -9.33
N PHE A 86 6.85 2.53 -8.07
CA PHE A 86 6.03 3.04 -6.99
C PHE A 86 6.84 3.16 -5.70
N LYS A 87 6.81 4.34 -5.07
CA LYS A 87 7.56 4.63 -3.83
C LYS A 87 6.62 4.77 -2.66
N PHE A 88 7.00 4.16 -1.54
CA PHE A 88 6.43 4.48 -0.25
C PHE A 88 7.36 5.48 0.47
N LEU A 89 6.82 6.64 0.85
CA LEU A 89 7.57 7.73 1.47
C LEU A 89 7.43 7.79 3.01
N SER A 90 6.77 6.79 3.61
CA SER A 90 6.51 6.68 5.04
C SER A 90 6.63 5.23 5.52
N CYS A 91 7.15 5.02 6.73
CA CYS A 91 7.31 3.70 7.35
C CYS A 91 6.01 2.90 7.31
N ILE A 92 5.96 1.86 6.47
CA ILE A 92 4.79 1.00 6.31
C ILE A 92 5.14 -0.46 6.62
N LYS A 93 4.24 -1.13 7.33
CA LYS A 93 4.16 -2.58 7.37
C LYS A 93 3.05 -3.04 6.43
N LEU A 94 3.42 -3.65 5.32
CA LEU A 94 2.46 -4.23 4.38
C LEU A 94 2.33 -5.73 4.68
N THR A 95 1.17 -6.16 5.17
CA THR A 95 0.87 -7.59 5.37
C THR A 95 -0.11 -8.02 4.28
N VAL A 96 0.36 -8.87 3.38
CA VAL A 96 -0.41 -9.32 2.20
C VAL A 96 -0.88 -10.74 2.44
N MET A 97 -2.21 -10.93 2.49
CA MET A 97 -2.86 -12.25 2.52
C MET A 97 -3.56 -12.57 1.18
N SER A 98 -3.28 -11.78 0.14
CA SER A 98 -3.82 -11.98 -1.21
C SER A 98 -2.90 -11.44 -2.31
N GLN A 99 -3.44 -10.85 -3.38
CA GLN A 99 -2.68 -10.53 -4.58
C GLN A 99 -2.17 -9.09 -4.54
N LEU A 100 -0.85 -8.93 -4.72
CA LEU A 100 -0.22 -7.62 -4.93
C LEU A 100 0.09 -7.47 -6.42
N LEU A 101 -0.58 -6.53 -7.08
CA LEU A 101 -0.43 -6.27 -8.50
C LEU A 101 0.48 -5.06 -8.73
N PHE A 102 1.48 -5.19 -9.58
CA PHE A 102 2.23 -4.04 -10.09
C PHE A 102 1.87 -3.81 -11.55
N VAL A 103 1.32 -2.63 -11.84
CA VAL A 103 0.75 -2.29 -13.17
C VAL A 103 1.63 -1.32 -13.98
N GLY A 104 2.77 -0.89 -13.44
CA GLY A 104 3.73 -0.07 -14.16
C GLY A 104 4.31 -0.79 -15.38
N SER A 105 4.69 -0.04 -16.41
CA SER A 105 5.37 -0.57 -17.60
C SER A 105 6.88 -0.77 -17.38
N GLY A 106 7.42 -0.28 -16.27
CA GLY A 106 8.79 -0.48 -15.83
C GLY A 106 9.00 0.02 -14.39
N GLY A 107 10.21 -0.22 -13.86
CA GLY A 107 10.56 0.15 -12.49
C GLY A 107 10.21 -0.95 -11.48
N GLY A 108 9.91 -0.55 -10.25
CA GLY A 108 9.65 -1.48 -9.17
C GLY A 108 9.05 -0.82 -7.93
N ILE A 109 8.92 -1.59 -6.86
CA ILE A 109 8.47 -1.12 -5.56
C ILE A 109 9.69 -0.64 -4.78
N MET A 110 9.66 0.61 -4.35
CA MET A 110 10.71 1.24 -3.58
C MET A 110 10.22 1.44 -2.14
N LEU A 111 10.89 0.79 -1.20
CA LEU A 111 10.63 0.82 0.24
C LEU A 111 11.71 1.65 0.92
N SER A 112 11.45 2.23 2.09
CA SER A 112 12.54 2.82 2.87
C SER A 112 12.99 1.92 4.04
N PRO A 113 14.04 2.27 4.80
CA PRO A 113 14.48 1.44 5.91
C PRO A 113 13.43 1.36 7.00
N GLY A 114 13.30 0.18 7.62
CA GLY A 114 12.31 -0.07 8.68
C GLY A 114 10.95 -0.60 8.18
N TYR A 115 10.87 -1.02 6.92
CA TYR A 115 9.65 -1.49 6.29
C TYR A 115 9.61 -3.02 6.32
N ALA A 116 8.41 -3.58 6.31
CA ALA A 116 8.22 -5.02 6.18
C ALA A 116 7.10 -5.30 5.18
N ILE A 117 7.39 -6.14 4.18
CA ILE A 117 6.36 -6.81 3.37
C ILE A 117 6.26 -8.24 3.89
N ASN A 118 5.17 -8.54 4.58
CA ASN A 118 4.88 -9.88 5.05
C ASN A 118 3.93 -10.55 4.05
N SER A 119 4.44 -11.53 3.32
CA SER A 119 3.65 -12.38 2.43
C SER A 119 3.14 -13.57 3.26
N MET A 120 1.82 -13.66 3.42
CA MET A 120 1.16 -14.76 4.15
C MET A 120 0.75 -15.88 3.18
N SER A 121 0.24 -17.00 3.70
CA SER A 121 -0.23 -18.13 2.89
C SER A 121 -1.20 -17.66 1.80
N GLU A 122 -0.98 -18.12 0.56
CA GLU A 122 -1.76 -17.79 -0.65
C GLU A 122 -1.56 -16.39 -1.24
N SER A 123 -0.68 -15.57 -0.65
CA SER A 123 -0.28 -14.32 -1.27
C SER A 123 0.75 -14.54 -2.38
N TYR A 124 0.63 -13.75 -3.45
CA TYR A 124 1.62 -13.72 -4.51
C TYR A 124 1.66 -12.34 -5.17
N PHE A 125 2.82 -12.05 -5.74
CA PHE A 125 3.10 -10.81 -6.46
C PHE A 125 2.97 -11.05 -7.96
N ILE A 126 2.26 -10.17 -8.67
CA ILE A 126 2.06 -10.25 -10.12
C ILE A 126 2.55 -8.97 -10.79
N SER A 127 3.34 -9.13 -11.84
CA SER A 127 3.69 -8.08 -12.78
C SER A 127 3.80 -8.68 -14.18
N SER A 128 3.18 -8.04 -15.18
CA SER A 128 3.26 -8.47 -16.59
C SER A 128 4.55 -8.03 -17.28
N THR A 129 5.27 -7.05 -16.72
CA THR A 129 6.51 -6.48 -17.28
C THR A 129 7.76 -6.82 -16.46
N GLY A 130 7.57 -7.52 -15.33
CA GLY A 130 8.58 -7.61 -14.29
C GLY A 130 8.61 -6.34 -13.43
N ALA A 131 9.00 -6.51 -12.17
CA ALA A 131 9.21 -5.42 -11.23
C ALA A 131 10.25 -5.84 -10.21
N PHE A 132 11.09 -4.91 -9.79
CA PHE A 132 12.04 -5.14 -8.69
C PHE A 132 11.47 -4.64 -7.36
N ILE A 133 12.04 -5.13 -6.26
CA ILE A 133 11.85 -4.54 -4.93
C ILE A 133 13.22 -4.01 -4.51
N GLN A 134 13.24 -2.77 -4.02
CA GLN A 134 14.46 -2.10 -3.57
C GLN A 134 14.20 -1.28 -2.32
N VAL A 135 15.23 -1.18 -1.47
CA VAL A 135 15.22 -0.29 -0.31
C VAL A 135 16.00 0.98 -0.66
N PHE A 136 15.42 2.17 -0.42
CA PHE A 136 16.06 3.46 -0.64
C PHE A 136 16.03 4.32 0.62
N ASN A 137 17.03 5.16 0.80
CA ASN A 137 17.07 6.12 1.90
C ASN A 137 16.15 7.32 1.58
N LEU A 138 15.14 7.58 2.42
CA LEU A 138 14.20 8.70 2.21
C LEU A 138 14.89 10.06 2.15
N SER A 139 15.95 10.25 2.93
CA SER A 139 16.65 11.54 3.04
C SER A 139 17.53 11.82 1.83
N THR A 140 18.03 10.80 1.15
CA THR A 140 18.97 10.96 0.02
C THR A 140 18.42 10.49 -1.32
N GLY A 141 17.32 9.73 -1.34
CA GLY A 141 16.77 9.08 -2.53
C GLY A 141 17.64 7.94 -3.08
N ILE A 142 18.72 7.58 -2.38
CA ILE A 142 19.70 6.59 -2.85
C ILE A 142 19.24 5.18 -2.49
N ASN A 143 19.37 4.24 -3.42
CA ASN A 143 19.19 2.81 -3.15
C ASN A 143 20.28 2.31 -2.20
N ILE A 144 19.85 1.63 -1.14
CA ILE A 144 20.71 1.08 -0.08
C ILE A 144 20.49 -0.42 0.15
N GLY A 145 19.70 -1.11 -0.66
CA GLY A 145 19.47 -2.55 -0.50
C GLY A 145 18.41 -3.18 -1.41
N MET A 146 18.28 -4.51 -1.25
CA MET A 146 17.30 -5.40 -1.88
C MET A 146 16.61 -6.25 -0.82
#